data_AF-A0A259DTH3-F1
#
_entry.id   AF-A0A259DTH3-F1
#
_cell.length_a   1.000
_cell.length_b   1.000
_cell.length_c   1.000
_cell.angle_alpha   90.00
_cell.angle_beta   90.00
_cell.angle_gamma   90.00
#
_symmetry.space_group_name_H-M   'P 1'
#
loop_
_entity.id
_entity.type
_entity.pdbx_description
1 polymer ?
#
loop_
_entity_poly.entity_id
_entity_poly.type
_entity_poly.pdbx_seq_one_letter_code
_entity_poly.pdbx_strand_id
1 'polypeptide(L)'
;MLSLFQILDLILRLALFIIIAHVIMSWLINFQVLNIRQPFVAQVWYGLNRLLDPIYSRVRRLLPDMGGIDLAPVIVLIAIYALQIILRNNAALFI
;
A
#
# COMPACT_ATOMS: atom_id res chain seq x y z
N MET A 1 3.87 -16.21 22.60
CA MET A 1 2.82 -15.25 22.11
C MET A 1 2.63 -15.31 20.58
N LEU A 2 2.41 -16.51 20.03
CA LEU A 2 2.40 -16.74 18.56
C LEU A 2 1.24 -16.06 17.83
N SER A 3 0.07 -15.98 18.46
CA SER A 3 -1.11 -15.31 17.89
C SER A 3 -0.86 -13.83 17.62
N LEU A 4 -0.11 -13.14 18.48
CA LEU A 4 0.25 -11.73 18.28
C LEU A 4 1.10 -11.55 17.02
N PHE A 5 2.12 -12.39 16.85
CA PHE A 5 2.95 -12.41 15.64
C PHE A 5 2.11 -12.62 14.38
N GLN A 6 1.19 -13.60 14.41
CA GLN A 6 0.31 -13.91 13.27
C GLN A 6 -0.61 -12.73 12.92
N ILE A 7 -1.18 -12.06 13.92
CA ILE A 7 -2.03 -10.88 13.70
C ILE A 7 -1.22 -9.74 13.08
N LEU A 8 0.03 -9.52 13.54
CA LEU A 8 0.90 -8.50 12.94
C LEU A 8 1.28 -8.82 11.48
N ASP A 9 1.66 -10.06 11.17
CA ASP A 9 1.95 -10.48 9.78
C ASP A 9 0.70 -10.37 8.89
N LEU A 10 -0.50 -10.70 9.43
CA LEU A 10 -1.77 -10.52 8.73
C LEU A 10 -2.03 -9.05 8.37
N ILE A 11 -1.83 -8.13 9.32
CA ILE A 11 -2.04 -6.69 9.08
C ILE A 11 -1.09 -6.20 7.99
N LEU A 12 0.18 -6.60 8.03
CA LEU A 12 1.16 -6.22 7.00
C LEU A 12 0.78 -6.77 5.62
N ARG A 13 0.30 -8.01 5.54
CA ARG A 13 -0.19 -8.62 4.29
C ARG A 13 -1.43 -7.91 3.76
N LEU A 14 -2.36 -7.52 4.63
CA LEU A 14 -3.55 -6.77 4.24
C LEU A 14 -3.18 -5.38 3.71
N ALA A 15 -2.27 -4.68 4.37
CA ALA A 15 -1.78 -3.39 3.90
C ALA A 15 -1.12 -3.51 2.51
N LEU A 16 -0.30 -4.55 2.32
CA LEU A 16 0.32 -4.87 1.03
C LEU A 16 -0.73 -5.13 -0.05
N PHE A 17 -1.77 -5.92 0.24
CA PHE A 17 -2.87 -6.17 -0.69
C PHE A 17 -3.58 -4.87 -1.12
N ILE A 18 -3.88 -3.97 -0.17
CA ILE A 18 -4.54 -2.69 -0.46
C ILE A 18 -3.67 -1.82 -1.38
N ILE A 19 -2.37 -1.76 -1.12
CA ILE A 19 -1.43 -0.99 -1.94
C ILE A 19 -1.32 -1.59 -3.35
N ILE A 20 -1.20 -2.91 -3.47
CA ILE A 20 -1.19 -3.58 -4.77
C ILE A 20 -2.48 -3.29 -5.54
N ALA A 21 -3.64 -3.40 -4.88
CA ALA A 21 -4.92 -3.06 -5.49
C ALA A 21 -4.96 -1.61 -6.00
N HIS A 22 -4.40 -0.67 -5.23
CA HIS A 22 -4.29 0.72 -5.64
C HIS A 22 -3.36 0.93 -6.86
N VAL A 23 -2.19 0.29 -6.88
CA VAL A 23 -1.25 0.36 -8.02
C VAL A 23 -1.87 -0.24 -9.27
N ILE A 24 -2.52 -1.40 -9.16
CA ILE A 24 -3.22 -2.03 -10.28
C ILE A 24 -4.35 -1.12 -10.79
N MET A 25 -5.19 -0.59 -9.89
CA MET A 25 -6.25 0.37 -10.26
C MET A 25 -5.68 1.60 -10.97
N SER A 26 -4.56 2.14 -10.48
CA SER A 26 -3.87 3.29 -11.10
C SER A 26 -3.48 2.99 -12.55
N TRP A 27 -2.85 1.83 -12.79
CA TRP A 27 -2.49 1.40 -14.15
C TRP A 27 -3.72 1.16 -15.03
N LEU A 28 -4.73 0.45 -14.53
CA LEU A 28 -5.95 0.18 -15.28
C LEU A 28 -6.68 1.47 -15.69
N ILE A 29 -6.70 2.47 -14.81
CA ILE A 29 -7.27 3.79 -15.10
C ILE A 29 -6.40 4.54 -16.12
N ASN A 30 -5.08 4.58 -15.92
CA ASN A 30 -4.15 5.31 -16.80
C ASN A 30 -4.20 4.75 -18.23
N PHE A 31 -4.16 3.42 -18.38
CA PHE A 31 -4.31 2.71 -19.65
C PHE A 31 -5.74 2.70 -20.21
N GLN A 32 -6.67 3.47 -19.61
CA GLN A 32 -8.06 3.59 -20.05
C GLN A 32 -8.83 2.25 -20.08
N VAL A 33 -8.38 1.23 -19.35
CA VAL A 33 -9.08 -0.05 -19.17
C VAL A 33 -10.28 0.12 -18.25
N LEU A 34 -10.12 0.94 -17.20
CA LEU A 34 -11.20 1.30 -16.27
C LEU A 34 -11.55 2.78 -16.40
N ASN A 35 -12.86 3.07 -16.44
CA ASN A 35 -13.36 4.42 -16.56
C ASN A 35 -13.84 4.96 -15.20
N ILE A 36 -13.16 5.99 -14.68
CA ILE A 36 -13.56 6.66 -13.42
C ILE A 36 -14.98 7.23 -13.46
N ARG A 37 -15.53 7.51 -14.64
CA ARG A 37 -16.92 8.01 -14.75
C ARG A 37 -17.96 6.97 -14.29
N GLN A 38 -17.58 5.69 -14.20
CA GLN A 38 -18.45 4.65 -13.66
C GLN A 38 -18.49 4.76 -12.12
N PRO A 39 -19.69 4.87 -11.50
CA PRO A 39 -19.81 5.13 -10.06
C PRO A 39 -19.05 4.14 -9.17
N PHE A 40 -19.08 2.86 -9.52
CA PHE A 40 -18.37 1.81 -8.78
C PHE A 40 -16.85 1.98 -8.84
N VAL A 41 -16.28 2.21 -10.02
CA VAL A 41 -14.84 2.42 -10.22
C VAL A 41 -14.39 3.66 -9.46
N ALA A 42 -15.13 4.76 -9.56
CA ALA A 42 -14.88 5.98 -8.79
C ALA A 42 -14.88 5.71 -7.28
N GLN A 43 -15.91 5.03 -6.77
CA GLN A 43 -16.03 4.76 -5.34
C GLN A 43 -14.85 3.95 -4.81
N VAL A 44 -14.45 2.89 -5.52
CA VAL A 44 -13.27 2.09 -5.16
C VAL A 44 -11.99 2.93 -5.25
N TRP A 45 -11.81 3.68 -6.33
CA TRP A 45 -10.62 4.52 -6.54
C TRP A 45 -10.48 5.59 -5.45
N TYR A 46 -11.54 6.33 -5.14
CA TYR A 46 -11.52 7.35 -4.10
C TYR A 46 -11.41 6.74 -2.70
N GLY A 47 -12.02 5.58 -2.47
CA GLY A 47 -11.87 4.83 -1.22
C GLY A 47 -10.41 4.43 -0.97
N LEU A 48 -9.75 3.82 -1.96
CA LEU A 48 -8.34 3.45 -1.89
C LEU A 48 -7.44 4.67 -1.67
N ASN A 49 -7.65 5.74 -2.44
CA ASN A 49 -6.90 6.98 -2.25
C ASN A 49 -7.06 7.52 -0.84
N ARG A 50 -8.28 7.62 -0.31
CA ARG A 50 -8.52 8.17 1.03
C ARG A 50 -7.88 7.35 2.14
N LEU A 51 -7.83 6.02 1.97
CA LEU A 51 -7.16 5.13 2.92
C LEU A 51 -5.63 5.28 2.88
N LEU A 52 -5.06 5.47 1.69
CA LEU A 52 -3.60 5.47 1.50
C LEU A 52 -2.97 6.87 1.59
N ASP A 53 -3.72 7.94 1.32
CA ASP A 53 -3.21 9.31 1.26
C ASP A 53 -2.53 9.80 2.56
N PRO A 54 -3.00 9.46 3.78
CA PRO A 54 -2.28 9.82 5.00
C PRO A 54 -0.86 9.26 5.09
N ILE A 55 -0.62 8.11 4.45
CA ILE A 55 0.69 7.47 4.40
C ILE A 55 1.48 8.01 3.19
N TYR A 56 0.84 8.05 2.02
CA TYR A 56 1.49 8.47 0.78
C TYR A 56 1.89 9.94 0.81
N SER A 57 1.05 10.83 1.34
CA SER A 57 1.38 12.25 1.49
C SER A 57 2.63 12.46 2.34
N ARG A 58 2.82 11.67 3.41
CA ARG A 58 4.04 11.73 4.24
C ARG A 58 5.26 11.23 3.49
N VAL A 59 5.12 10.14 2.73
CA VAL A 59 6.22 9.59 1.94
C VAL A 59 6.59 10.53 0.79
N ARG A 60 5.62 11.14 0.10
CA ARG A 60 5.87 12.13 -0.97
C ARG A 60 6.64 13.33 -0.47
N ARG A 61 6.45 13.77 0.78
CA ARG A 61 7.24 14.87 1.39
C ARG A 61 8.72 14.54 1.58
N LEU A 62 9.07 13.24 1.62
CA LEU A 62 10.45 12.78 1.72
C LEU A 62 11.08 12.53 0.34
N LEU A 63 10.27 12.45 -0.71
CA LEU A 63 10.71 12.24 -2.07
C LEU A 63 11.04 13.59 -2.74
N PRO A 64 12.07 13.65 -3.60
CA PRO A 64 12.29 14.81 -4.47
C PRO A 64 11.17 14.92 -5.51
N ASP A 65 11.03 16.07 -6.18
CA ASP A 65 10.01 16.27 -7.22
C ASP A 65 10.27 15.34 -8.42
N MET A 66 9.41 14.33 -8.60
CA MET A 66 9.60 13.23 -9.56
C MET A 66 8.89 13.44 -10.90
N GLY A 67 8.62 14.69 -11.29
CA GLY A 67 8.13 15.01 -12.65
C GLY A 67 6.82 14.33 -13.06
N GLY A 68 5.93 14.02 -12.11
CA GLY A 68 4.61 13.45 -12.37
C GLY A 68 4.49 11.93 -12.16
N ILE A 69 5.57 11.23 -11.83
CA ILE A 69 5.50 9.82 -11.43
C ILE A 69 5.40 9.73 -9.90
N ASP A 70 4.33 9.12 -9.41
CA ASP A 70 4.17 8.87 -7.97
C ASP A 70 4.90 7.59 -7.55
N LEU A 71 6.10 7.74 -6.98
CA LEU A 71 6.86 6.62 -6.40
C LEU A 71 6.47 6.31 -4.95
N ALA A 72 5.56 7.06 -4.33
CA ALA A 72 5.15 6.80 -2.95
C ALA A 72 4.61 5.37 -2.73
N PRO A 73 3.77 4.79 -3.62
CA PRO A 73 3.32 3.41 -3.47
C PRO A 73 4.46 2.40 -3.41
N VAL A 74 5.49 2.58 -4.23
CA VAL A 74 6.66 1.69 -4.29
C VAL A 74 7.46 1.79 -3.00
N ILE A 75 7.71 3.01 -2.50
CA ILE A 75 8.44 3.20 -1.24
C ILE A 75 7.68 2.57 -0.07
N VAL A 76 6.35 2.74 -0.01
CA VAL A 76 5.54 2.12 1.04
C VAL A 76 5.56 0.59 0.95
N LEU A 77 5.52 0.01 -0.25
CA LEU A 77 5.67 -1.43 -0.44
C LEU A 77 7.00 -1.93 0.13
N ILE A 78 8.10 -1.26 -0.21
CA ILE A 78 9.44 -1.59 0.30
C ILE A 78 9.46 -1.52 1.83
N ALA A 79 8.88 -0.48 2.42
CA ALA A 79 8.80 -0.34 3.87
C ALA A 79 8.01 -1.49 4.53
N ILE A 80 6.89 -1.91 3.94
CA ILE A 80 6.09 -3.03 4.46
C ILE A 80 6.86 -4.35 4.35
N TYR A 81 7.55 -4.61 3.23
CA TYR A 81 8.39 -5.79 3.10
C TYR A 81 9.52 -5.80 4.13
N ALA A 82 10.18 -4.66 4.36
CA ALA A 82 11.19 -4.53 5.39
C ALA A 82 10.62 -4.86 6.79
N LEU A 83 9.42 -4.35 7.11
CA LEU A 83 8.72 -4.68 8.36
C LEU A 83 8.39 -6.18 8.47
N GLN A 84 7.96 -6.83 7.38
CA GLN A 84 7.72 -8.28 7.38
C GLN A 84 9.00 -9.08 7.63
N ILE A 85 10.11 -8.68 7.00
CA ILE A 85 11.43 -9.33 7.21
C ILE A 85 11.84 -9.19 8.67
N ILE A 86 11.77 -7.98 9.23
CA ILE A 86 12.10 -7.72 10.64
C ILE A 86 11.22 -8.55 11.56
N LEU A 87 9.90 -8.55 11.33
CA LEU A 87 8.95 -9.29 12.15
C LEU A 87 9.27 -10.80 12.14
N ARG A 88 9.47 -11.39 10.95
CA ARG A 88 9.76 -12.83 10.78
C ARG A 88 11.11 -13.23 11.35
N ASN A 89 12.14 -12.42 11.18
CA ASN A 89 13.47 -12.70 11.74
C ASN A 89 13.45 -12.66 13.27
N ASN A 90 12.56 -11.85 13.87
CA ASN A 90 12.38 -11.75 15.31
C ASN A 90 11.26 -12.67 15.83
N ALA A 91 10.78 -13.64 15.04
CA ALA A 91 9.70 -14.55 15.44
C ALA A 91 10.01 -15.32 16.73
N ALA A 92 11.29 -15.57 17.03
CA ALA A 92 11.73 -16.22 18.26
C ALA A 92 11.34 -15.45 19.54
N LEU A 93 11.18 -14.13 19.46
CA LEU A 93 10.69 -13.30 20.59
C LEU A 93 9.21 -13.54 20.92
N PHE A 94 8.47 -14.19 20.01
CA PHE A 94 7.04 -14.45 20.13
C PHE A 94 6.72 -15.91 20.45
N ILE A 95 7.74 -16.77 20.63
CA ILE A 95 7.58 -18.14 21.13
C ILE A 95 7.40 -18.04 22.65
#